data_AF-A0A822DWC9-F1
#
_entry.id   AF-A0A822DWC9-F1
#
_cell.length_a   1.000
_cell.length_b   1.000
_cell.length_c   1.000
_cell.angle_alpha   90.00
_cell.angle_beta   90.00
_cell.angle_gamma   90.00
#
_symmetry.space_group_name_H-M   'P 1'
#
loop_
_entity.id
_entity.type
_entity.pdbx_description
1 polymer ?
#
loop_
_entity_poly.entity_id
_entity_poly.type
_entity_poly.pdbx_seq_one_letter_code
_entity_poly.pdbx_strand_id
1 'polypeptide(L)'
;TKAFGFEKANVEFRLGKIEQLTDDSGMKTNSFDVIVSNCVVNLTPDKKKVLQQVYEMLKPGGEFYFSDMYADRPIPKELHSNKILWGGGLSGALVESDLIAIALDTGFTKPYEDSTIFDNKYGALVTYVTPMTYCENEFQFDQSITLKLHDQPQYFNAELINMLRISRYSDNFKIDPIINEKEIPDLTNQRSVNEVSNGQLSSNSSSL
;
A
#
# COMPACT_ATOMS: atom_id res chain seq x y z
N THR A 1 12.27 20.49 -18.24
CA THR A 1 11.07 21.21 -18.70
C THR A 1 10.85 21.08 -20.20
N LYS A 2 11.79 21.51 -21.07
CA LYS A 2 11.65 21.51 -22.54
C LYS A 2 11.16 20.18 -23.16
N ALA A 3 11.67 19.04 -22.70
CA ALA A 3 11.28 17.72 -23.20
C ALA A 3 9.80 17.37 -22.95
N PHE A 4 9.14 18.02 -21.99
CA PHE A 4 7.77 17.73 -21.56
C PHE A 4 6.83 18.93 -21.75
N GLY A 5 7.25 19.98 -22.45
CA GLY A 5 6.38 21.14 -22.76
C GLY A 5 6.03 22.06 -21.58
N PHE A 6 6.65 21.90 -20.41
CA PHE A 6 6.39 22.78 -19.27
C PHE A 6 7.15 24.11 -19.37
N GLU A 7 6.49 25.22 -19.02
CA GLU A 7 7.10 26.56 -18.93
C GLU A 7 8.06 26.68 -17.73
N LYS A 8 7.74 25.99 -16.62
CA LYS A 8 8.52 25.99 -15.37
C LYS A 8 8.78 24.57 -14.89
N ALA A 9 9.79 24.40 -14.04
CA ALA A 9 10.07 23.10 -13.42
C ALA A 9 8.94 22.74 -12.44
N ASN A 10 8.49 21.49 -12.52
CA ASN A 10 7.56 20.85 -11.59
C ASN A 10 8.29 19.84 -10.68
N VAL A 11 9.62 19.92 -10.61
CA VAL A 11 10.49 19.04 -9.83
C VAL A 11 11.46 19.91 -9.04
N GLU A 12 11.64 19.56 -7.77
CA GLU A 12 12.60 20.18 -6.87
C GLU A 12 13.43 19.08 -6.20
N PHE A 13 14.74 19.31 -6.05
CA PHE A 13 15.62 18.39 -5.33
C PHE A 13 16.03 19.02 -4.01
N ARG A 14 15.91 18.24 -2.94
CA ARG A 14 16.33 18.66 -1.60
C ARG A 14 17.28 17.63 -1.01
N LEU A 15 18.35 18.12 -0.42
CA LEU A 15 19.27 17.30 0.35
C LEU A 15 18.73 17.19 1.78
N GLY A 16 18.66 15.97 2.30
CA GLY A 16 18.25 15.71 3.67
C GLY A 16 18.23 14.21 3.95
N LYS A 17 18.17 13.86 5.24
CA LYS A 17 17.97 12.48 5.68
C LYS A 17 16.48 12.14 5.68
N ILE A 18 16.12 10.92 5.29
CA ILE A 18 14.73 10.48 5.23
C ILE A 18 14.08 10.34 6.62
N GLU A 19 14.90 10.27 7.67
CA GLU A 19 14.52 10.30 9.07
C GLU A 19 14.20 11.72 9.60
N GLN A 20 14.56 12.77 8.85
CA GLN A 20 14.51 14.17 9.28
C GLN A 20 14.04 15.09 8.15
N LEU A 21 13.04 14.67 7.39
CA LEU A 21 12.61 15.37 6.17
C LEU A 21 12.08 16.79 6.46
N THR A 22 11.42 17.00 7.59
CA THR A 22 10.97 18.33 8.01
C THR A 22 12.13 19.26 8.38
N ASP A 23 13.04 18.78 9.24
CA ASP A 23 14.15 19.57 9.78
C ASP A 23 15.27 19.82 8.75
N ASP A 24 15.74 18.78 8.06
CA ASP A 24 16.90 18.88 7.15
C ASP A 24 16.51 19.50 5.80
N SER A 25 15.36 19.10 5.27
CA SER A 25 14.96 19.48 3.90
C SER A 25 13.95 20.62 3.86
N GLY A 26 13.42 21.05 5.01
CA GLY A 26 12.41 22.10 5.10
C GLY A 26 11.09 21.74 4.39
N MET A 27 10.82 20.43 4.22
CA MET A 27 9.57 19.94 3.67
C MET A 27 8.44 20.20 4.66
N LYS A 28 7.26 20.55 4.13
CA LYS A 28 6.11 20.90 4.97
C LYS A 28 5.33 19.65 5.32
N THR A 29 4.84 19.59 6.56
CA THR A 29 3.84 18.61 6.97
C THR A 29 2.53 18.83 6.20
N ASN A 30 1.70 17.79 6.09
CA ASN A 30 0.37 17.85 5.45
C ASN A 30 0.40 18.54 4.07
N SER A 31 1.36 18.19 3.22
CA SER A 31 1.57 18.87 1.93
C SER A 31 1.74 17.94 0.74
N PHE A 32 1.90 16.64 0.96
CA PHE A 32 2.10 15.65 -0.09
C PHE A 32 0.88 14.74 -0.24
N ASP A 33 0.44 14.53 -1.48
CA ASP A 33 -0.66 13.60 -1.79
C ASP A 33 -0.16 12.15 -1.87
N VAL A 34 1.05 11.96 -2.40
CA VAL A 34 1.70 10.65 -2.57
C VAL A 34 3.16 10.78 -2.20
N ILE A 35 3.65 9.84 -1.42
CA ILE A 35 5.09 9.65 -1.20
C ILE A 35 5.46 8.28 -1.77
N VAL A 36 6.54 8.24 -2.55
CA VAL A 36 7.05 7.00 -3.16
C VAL A 36 8.47 6.71 -2.70
N SER A 37 8.79 5.43 -2.55
CA SER A 37 10.13 4.98 -2.17
C SER A 37 10.42 3.59 -2.75
N ASN A 38 11.69 3.33 -3.08
CA ASN A 38 12.11 2.04 -3.60
C ASN A 38 13.48 1.65 -3.01
N CYS A 39 13.53 0.53 -2.28
CA CYS A 39 14.73 -0.13 -1.75
C CYS A 39 15.65 0.75 -0.86
N VAL A 40 15.13 1.78 -0.19
CA VAL A 40 15.93 2.68 0.67
C VAL A 40 15.56 2.64 2.14
N VAL A 41 14.35 2.17 2.50
CA VAL A 41 13.91 2.16 3.92
C VAL A 41 14.72 1.14 4.70
N ASN A 42 15.11 0.02 4.09
CA ASN A 42 15.98 -0.95 4.75
C ASN A 42 17.40 -0.44 5.05
N LEU A 43 17.83 0.64 4.40
CA LEU A 43 19.15 1.26 4.63
C LEU A 43 19.14 2.23 5.81
N THR A 44 17.98 2.53 6.40
CA THR A 44 17.89 3.34 7.62
C THR A 44 17.98 2.49 8.89
N PRO A 45 18.70 2.97 9.92
CA PRO A 45 18.66 2.38 11.25
C PRO A 45 17.32 2.60 11.97
N ASP A 46 16.59 3.68 11.69
CA ASP A 46 15.35 4.04 12.38
C ASP A 46 14.17 4.12 11.41
N LYS A 47 13.63 2.94 11.08
CA LYS A 47 12.50 2.77 10.17
C LYS A 47 11.23 3.40 10.71
N LYS A 48 11.02 3.36 12.02
CA LYS A 48 9.86 3.99 12.67
C LYS A 48 9.91 5.50 12.46
N LYS A 49 11.08 6.12 12.63
CA LYS A 49 11.23 7.56 12.37
C LYS A 49 10.96 7.93 10.91
N VAL A 50 11.39 7.11 9.94
CA VAL A 50 11.04 7.30 8.53
C VAL A 50 9.54 7.28 8.32
N LEU A 51 8.85 6.24 8.81
CA LEU A 51 7.39 6.12 8.66
C LEU A 51 6.66 7.30 9.33
N GLN A 52 7.13 7.76 10.50
CA GLN A 52 6.59 8.96 11.16
C GLN A 52 6.74 10.22 10.31
N GLN A 53 7.93 10.47 9.75
CA GLN A 53 8.13 11.63 8.87
C GLN A 53 7.26 11.56 7.63
N VAL A 54 7.13 10.38 7.01
CA VAL A 54 6.23 10.17 5.87
C VAL A 54 4.79 10.48 6.27
N TYR A 55 4.31 9.91 7.39
CA TYR A 55 2.95 10.13 7.88
C TYR A 55 2.65 11.61 8.13
N GLU A 56 3.54 12.33 8.80
CA GLU A 56 3.39 13.77 9.09
C GLU A 56 3.34 14.64 7.82
N MET A 57 4.05 14.22 6.77
CA MET A 57 4.11 14.94 5.50
C MET A 57 2.89 14.70 4.61
N LEU A 58 2.25 13.53 4.72
CA LEU A 58 1.08 13.21 3.94
C LEU A 58 -0.12 14.08 4.34
N LYS A 59 -0.91 14.46 3.34
CA LYS A 59 -2.24 15.03 3.59
C LYS A 59 -3.19 13.95 4.14
N PRO A 60 -4.28 14.32 4.81
CA PRO A 60 -5.41 13.40 5.01
C PRO A 60 -5.82 12.76 3.68
N GLY A 61 -5.84 11.43 3.64
CA GLY A 61 -6.11 10.65 2.43
C GLY A 61 -4.94 10.51 1.46
N GLY A 62 -3.76 11.02 1.81
CA GLY A 62 -2.53 10.75 1.09
C GLY A 62 -2.03 9.31 1.32
N GLU A 63 -1.19 8.82 0.42
CA GLU A 63 -0.69 7.45 0.44
C GLU A 63 0.83 7.38 0.44
N PHE A 64 1.37 6.37 1.12
CA PHE A 64 2.77 5.98 0.99
C PHE A 64 2.86 4.71 0.15
N TYR A 65 3.32 4.83 -1.09
CA TYR A 65 3.45 3.72 -2.03
C TYR A 65 4.93 3.36 -2.19
N PHE A 66 5.35 2.25 -1.61
CA PHE A 66 6.77 1.88 -1.60
C PHE A 66 7.03 0.41 -1.81
N SER A 67 8.24 0.11 -2.26
CA SER A 67 8.75 -1.24 -2.45
C SER A 67 10.07 -1.38 -1.69
N ASP A 68 10.21 -2.48 -0.95
CA ASP A 68 11.45 -2.85 -0.28
C ASP A 68 11.55 -4.38 -0.18
N MET A 69 12.71 -4.87 0.30
CA MET A 69 12.91 -6.28 0.60
C MET A 69 12.40 -6.63 1.99
N TYR A 70 11.77 -7.80 2.12
CA TYR A 70 11.31 -8.30 3.41
C TYR A 70 11.89 -9.68 3.69
N ALA A 71 12.07 -9.98 4.97
CA ALA A 71 12.58 -11.26 5.43
C ALA A 71 11.43 -12.18 5.87
N ASP A 72 11.59 -13.48 5.66
CA ASP A 72 10.68 -14.51 6.17
C ASP A 72 10.79 -14.69 7.70
N ARG A 73 11.90 -14.23 8.28
CA ARG A 73 12.24 -14.37 9.70
C ARG A 73 13.12 -13.20 10.17
N PRO A 74 13.20 -12.93 11.48
CA PRO A 74 14.05 -11.87 12.00
C PRO A 74 15.53 -12.07 11.62
N ILE A 75 16.17 -11.01 11.15
CA ILE A 75 17.60 -11.01 10.82
C ILE A 75 18.44 -11.09 12.10
N PRO A 76 19.44 -12.00 12.20
CA PRO A 76 20.36 -12.05 13.32
C PRO A 76 21.13 -10.73 13.53
N LYS A 77 21.22 -10.28 14.79
CA LYS A 77 21.79 -8.97 15.16
C LYS A 77 23.22 -8.78 14.66
N GLU A 78 23.99 -9.85 14.60
CA GLU A 78 25.39 -9.85 14.16
C GLU A 78 25.53 -9.40 12.69
N LEU A 79 24.52 -9.71 11.86
CA LEU A 79 24.55 -9.39 10.43
C LEU A 79 24.36 -7.90 10.13
N HIS A 80 23.74 -7.13 11.04
CA HIS A 80 23.57 -5.68 10.85
C HIS A 80 24.91 -4.93 10.80
N SER A 81 25.98 -5.50 11.37
CA SER A 81 27.32 -4.92 11.32
C SER A 81 28.05 -5.20 9.99
N ASN A 82 27.53 -6.12 9.17
CA ASN A 82 28.13 -6.45 7.88
C ASN A 82 27.76 -5.40 6.84
N LYS A 83 28.73 -4.56 6.48
CA LYS A 83 28.54 -3.43 5.54
C LYS A 83 28.04 -3.83 4.17
N ILE A 84 28.37 -5.04 3.69
CA ILE A 84 27.92 -5.53 2.37
C ILE A 84 26.43 -5.87 2.45
N LEU A 85 26.02 -6.62 3.48
CA LEU A 85 24.62 -6.99 3.68
C LEU A 85 23.76 -5.78 4.07
N TRP A 86 24.32 -4.79 4.76
CA TRP A 86 23.65 -3.53 5.06
C TRP A 86 23.48 -2.68 3.81
N GLY A 87 24.56 -2.46 3.05
CA GLY A 87 24.53 -1.65 1.83
C GLY A 87 23.62 -2.22 0.74
N GLY A 88 23.40 -3.54 0.75
CA GLY A 88 22.42 -4.21 -0.11
C GLY A 88 21.00 -4.27 0.46
N GLY A 89 20.70 -3.66 1.61
CA GLY A 89 19.36 -3.67 2.23
C GLY A 89 18.94 -5.00 2.88
N LEU A 90 19.73 -6.07 2.73
CA LEU A 90 19.38 -7.42 3.20
C LEU A 90 19.37 -7.55 4.72
N SER A 91 20.44 -7.09 5.38
CA SER A 91 20.52 -7.16 6.85
C SER A 91 19.65 -6.12 7.56
N GLY A 92 19.16 -5.14 6.80
CA GLY A 92 18.22 -4.14 7.29
C GLY A 92 16.75 -4.53 7.09
N ALA A 93 16.47 -5.62 6.38
CA ALA A 93 15.11 -6.04 6.05
C ALA A 93 14.26 -6.32 7.29
N LEU A 94 13.00 -5.87 7.24
CA LEU A 94 11.99 -6.22 8.24
C LEU A 94 11.32 -7.55 7.90
N VAL A 95 10.84 -8.23 8.94
CA VAL A 95 9.72 -9.17 8.75
C VAL A 95 8.42 -8.39 8.60
N GLU A 96 7.47 -8.93 7.85
CA GLU A 96 6.17 -8.28 7.57
C GLU A 96 5.46 -7.81 8.85
N SER A 97 5.46 -8.65 9.89
CA SER A 97 4.83 -8.33 11.17
C SER A 97 5.41 -7.08 11.84
N ASP A 98 6.71 -6.84 11.68
CA ASP A 98 7.38 -5.66 12.25
C ASP A 98 7.00 -4.41 11.46
N LEU A 99 6.91 -4.50 10.13
CA LEU A 99 6.42 -3.40 9.31
C LEU A 99 4.99 -3.04 9.72
N ILE A 100 4.09 -4.03 9.81
CA ILE A 100 2.70 -3.82 10.20
C ILE A 100 2.64 -3.16 11.58
N ALA A 101 3.40 -3.65 12.56
CA ALA A 101 3.43 -3.08 13.89
C ALA A 101 3.88 -1.62 13.89
N ILE A 102 4.96 -1.30 13.16
CA ILE A 102 5.47 0.08 13.05
C ILE A 102 4.47 0.98 12.33
N ALA A 103 3.84 0.50 11.25
CA ALA A 103 2.86 1.25 10.48
C ALA A 103 1.64 1.62 11.35
N LEU A 104 1.07 0.64 12.06
CA LEU A 104 -0.06 0.85 12.96
C LEU A 104 0.29 1.80 14.11
N ASP A 105 1.44 1.61 14.75
CA ASP A 105 1.92 2.48 15.84
C ASP A 105 2.19 3.92 15.37
N THR A 106 2.52 4.10 14.10
CA THR A 106 2.71 5.43 13.49
C THR A 106 1.39 6.11 13.16
N GLY A 107 0.32 5.34 12.91
CA GLY A 107 -1.01 5.85 12.54
C GLY A 107 -1.44 5.52 11.10
N PHE A 108 -0.64 4.77 10.35
CA PHE A 108 -1.10 4.16 9.11
C PHE A 108 -2.10 3.04 9.39
N THR A 109 -2.95 2.74 8.41
CA THR A 109 -3.69 1.47 8.40
C THR A 109 -2.73 0.31 8.17
N LYS A 110 -3.21 -0.92 8.31
CA LYS A 110 -2.44 -2.09 7.88
C LYS A 110 -1.98 -1.87 6.42
N PRO A 111 -0.70 -2.08 6.09
CA PRO A 111 -0.25 -2.09 4.71
C PRO A 111 -1.10 -3.06 3.88
N TYR A 112 -1.49 -2.62 2.69
CA TYR A 112 -2.20 -3.47 1.74
C TYR A 112 -1.16 -4.28 0.97
N GLU A 113 -1.12 -5.58 1.25
CA GLU A 113 -0.40 -6.56 0.43
C GLU A 113 -1.42 -7.43 -0.29
N ASP A 114 -0.97 -8.00 -1.41
CA ASP A 114 -1.75 -8.88 -2.27
C ASP A 114 -2.53 -9.92 -1.44
N SER A 115 -3.85 -10.01 -1.68
CA SER A 115 -4.80 -10.92 -1.02
C SER A 115 -5.24 -10.62 0.43
N THR A 116 -5.18 -9.37 0.90
CA THR A 116 -5.73 -9.05 2.23
C THR A 116 -7.26 -9.24 2.26
N ILE A 117 -7.72 -10.38 2.77
CA ILE A 117 -9.13 -10.64 3.08
C ILE A 117 -9.47 -9.87 4.36
N PHE A 118 -10.34 -8.88 4.25
CA PHE A 118 -10.82 -8.13 5.40
C PHE A 118 -12.04 -8.82 6.00
N ASP A 119 -11.91 -9.32 7.24
CA ASP A 119 -13.01 -9.84 8.05
C ASP A 119 -13.83 -8.68 8.61
N ASN A 120 -14.69 -8.08 7.78
CA ASN A 120 -15.46 -6.89 8.13
C ASN A 120 -16.94 -7.10 7.85
N LYS A 121 -17.73 -7.16 8.94
CA LYS A 121 -19.21 -7.30 8.94
C LYS A 121 -19.95 -6.18 8.20
N TYR A 122 -19.26 -5.09 7.87
CA TYR A 122 -19.82 -3.90 7.22
C TYR A 122 -18.98 -3.51 6.02
N GLY A 123 -19.68 -3.07 4.98
CA GLY A 123 -19.08 -2.72 3.71
C GLY A 123 -20.09 -2.01 2.81
N ALA A 124 -19.77 -1.90 1.53
CA ALA A 124 -20.60 -1.26 0.53
C ALA A 124 -20.24 -1.77 -0.85
N LEU A 125 -21.18 -1.59 -1.76
CA LEU A 125 -20.96 -1.79 -3.17
C LEU A 125 -20.22 -0.59 -3.76
N VAL A 126 -19.19 -0.87 -4.54
CA VAL A 126 -18.35 0.13 -5.19
C VAL A 126 -18.36 -0.11 -6.70
N THR A 127 -18.54 0.96 -7.46
CA THR A 127 -18.45 0.96 -8.92
C THR A 127 -17.42 1.98 -9.38
N TYR A 128 -16.53 1.59 -10.30
CA TYR A 128 -15.65 2.52 -10.98
C TYR A 128 -16.43 3.27 -12.06
N VAL A 129 -16.56 4.60 -11.94
CA VAL A 129 -17.49 5.40 -12.75
C VAL A 129 -16.85 6.54 -13.52
N THR A 130 -15.68 7.03 -13.12
CA THR A 130 -14.98 8.10 -13.83
C THR A 130 -13.57 7.64 -14.18
N PRO A 131 -13.18 7.57 -15.46
CA PRO A 131 -11.86 7.07 -15.83
C PRO A 131 -10.75 7.98 -15.34
N MET A 132 -9.64 7.36 -14.91
CA MET A 132 -8.37 8.03 -14.64
C MET A 132 -7.42 7.85 -15.81
N THR A 133 -6.54 8.83 -16.01
CA THR A 133 -5.45 8.72 -16.99
C THR A 133 -4.60 7.49 -16.66
N TYR A 134 -4.32 6.65 -17.67
CA TYR A 134 -3.63 5.36 -17.57
C TYR A 134 -4.43 4.22 -16.90
N CYS A 135 -5.69 4.45 -16.53
CA CYS A 135 -6.62 3.45 -16.00
C CYS A 135 -7.98 3.57 -16.69
N GLU A 136 -8.00 3.81 -18.00
CA GLU A 136 -9.21 4.23 -18.72
C GLU A 136 -10.33 3.17 -18.71
N ASN A 137 -9.97 1.89 -18.67
CA ASN A 137 -10.92 0.78 -18.74
C ASN A 137 -11.02 0.00 -17.42
N GLU A 138 -9.94 -0.05 -16.66
CA GLU A 138 -9.85 -0.79 -15.41
C GLU A 138 -8.94 -0.09 -14.42
N PHE A 139 -9.31 -0.19 -13.16
CA PHE A 139 -8.52 0.21 -12.02
C PHE A 139 -8.12 -1.04 -11.24
N GLN A 140 -6.84 -1.33 -11.21
CA GLN A 140 -6.27 -2.40 -10.41
C GLN A 140 -5.79 -1.82 -9.08
N PHE A 141 -6.44 -2.20 -7.98
CA PHE A 141 -6.07 -1.75 -6.65
C PHE A 141 -4.91 -2.57 -6.07
N ASP A 142 -5.01 -3.90 -6.19
CA ASP A 142 -3.94 -4.87 -5.90
C ASP A 142 -4.03 -6.07 -6.88
N GLN A 143 -3.28 -7.15 -6.69
CA GLN A 143 -3.35 -8.27 -7.64
C GLN A 143 -4.67 -9.06 -7.58
N SER A 144 -5.43 -8.91 -6.50
CA SER A 144 -6.72 -9.57 -6.26
C SER A 144 -7.94 -8.70 -6.54
N ILE A 145 -7.78 -7.37 -6.57
CA ILE A 145 -8.87 -6.40 -6.72
C ILE A 145 -8.70 -5.61 -8.01
N THR A 146 -9.60 -5.85 -8.97
CA THR A 146 -9.71 -5.09 -10.21
C THR A 146 -11.15 -4.65 -10.45
N LEU A 147 -11.32 -3.36 -10.68
CA LEU A 147 -12.61 -2.71 -10.97
C LEU A 147 -12.63 -2.23 -12.42
N LYS A 148 -13.58 -2.72 -13.22
CA LYS A 148 -13.78 -2.27 -14.61
C LYS A 148 -14.72 -1.08 -14.66
N LEU A 149 -14.46 -0.16 -15.58
CA LEU A 149 -15.23 1.07 -15.73
C LEU A 149 -16.69 0.73 -16.10
N HIS A 150 -17.64 1.27 -15.32
CA HIS A 150 -19.08 1.07 -15.46
C HIS A 150 -19.56 -0.40 -15.36
N ASP A 151 -18.74 -1.29 -14.82
CA ASP A 151 -19.12 -2.68 -14.59
C ASP A 151 -19.99 -2.84 -13.33
N GLN A 152 -20.45 -4.06 -13.06
CA GLN A 152 -21.29 -4.37 -11.90
C GLN A 152 -20.60 -3.96 -10.59
N PRO A 153 -21.34 -3.38 -9.62
CA PRO A 153 -20.78 -2.99 -8.33
C PRO A 153 -20.18 -4.18 -7.58
N GLN A 154 -18.97 -4.05 -7.04
CA GLN A 154 -18.32 -5.09 -6.23
C GLN A 154 -18.39 -4.73 -4.74
N TYR A 155 -18.62 -5.71 -3.86
CA TYR A 155 -18.65 -5.48 -2.42
C TYR A 155 -17.24 -5.39 -1.84
N PHE A 156 -16.99 -4.32 -1.07
CA PHE A 156 -15.77 -4.16 -0.32
C PHE A 156 -16.05 -3.81 1.14
N ASN A 157 -15.08 -4.10 2.00
CA ASN A 157 -15.14 -3.79 3.41
C ASN A 157 -14.99 -2.29 3.71
N ALA A 158 -15.30 -1.92 4.95
CA ALA A 158 -15.22 -0.54 5.44
C ALA A 158 -13.83 0.13 5.32
N GLU A 159 -12.72 -0.61 5.42
CA GLU A 159 -11.37 -0.03 5.34
C GLU A 159 -11.05 0.43 3.92
N LEU A 160 -11.29 -0.43 2.92
CA LEU A 160 -11.11 -0.05 1.52
C LEU A 160 -12.05 1.10 1.14
N ILE A 161 -13.31 1.05 1.60
CA ILE A 161 -14.27 2.13 1.38
C ILE A 161 -13.77 3.44 1.95
N ASN A 162 -13.23 3.43 3.17
CA ASN A 162 -12.71 4.63 3.79
C ASN A 162 -11.55 5.18 2.97
N MET A 163 -10.61 4.31 2.54
CA MET A 163 -9.51 4.70 1.67
C MET A 163 -10.00 5.34 0.36
N LEU A 164 -10.95 4.72 -0.33
CA LEU A 164 -11.50 5.30 -1.57
C LEU A 164 -12.21 6.64 -1.34
N ARG A 165 -12.90 6.81 -0.21
CA ARG A 165 -13.63 8.05 0.12
C ARG A 165 -12.73 9.23 0.43
N ILE A 166 -11.63 9.00 1.14
CA ILE A 166 -10.77 10.09 1.63
C ILE A 166 -9.59 10.38 0.71
N SER A 167 -9.24 9.44 -0.16
CA SER A 167 -8.11 9.57 -1.07
C SER A 167 -8.44 10.42 -2.30
N ARG A 168 -7.42 10.68 -3.11
CA ARG A 168 -7.55 11.36 -4.41
C ARG A 168 -8.45 10.64 -5.43
N TYR A 169 -8.86 9.41 -5.14
CA TYR A 169 -9.70 8.62 -6.03
C TYR A 169 -11.20 8.79 -5.77
N SER A 170 -11.60 9.61 -4.79
CA SER A 170 -12.99 9.73 -4.35
C SER A 170 -13.99 9.98 -5.48
N ASP A 171 -13.60 10.79 -6.47
CA ASP A 171 -14.46 11.19 -7.59
C ASP A 171 -14.52 10.13 -8.71
N ASN A 172 -13.69 9.09 -8.61
CA ASN A 172 -13.62 8.00 -9.57
C ASN A 172 -14.57 6.85 -9.25
N PHE A 173 -15.06 6.78 -8.01
CA PHE A 173 -15.86 5.67 -7.52
C PHE A 173 -17.24 6.14 -7.04
N LYS A 174 -18.28 5.42 -7.47
CA LYS A 174 -19.59 5.48 -6.82
C LYS A 174 -19.59 4.46 -5.68
N ILE A 175 -19.80 4.94 -4.47
CA ILE A 175 -19.85 4.11 -3.27
C ILE A 175 -21.27 4.18 -2.70
N ASP A 176 -21.94 3.03 -2.68
CA ASP A 176 -23.30 2.92 -2.15
C ASP A 176 -23.31 3.03 -0.60
N PRO A 177 -24.50 3.15 0.03
CA PRO A 177 -24.60 3.17 1.49
C PRO A 177 -23.95 1.95 2.16
N ILE A 178 -23.45 2.14 3.39
CA ILE A 178 -22.88 1.04 4.17
C ILE A 178 -24.00 0.04 4.51
N ILE A 179 -23.76 -1.24 4.24
CA ILE A 179 -24.67 -2.36 4.51
C ILE A 179 -23.98 -3.39 5.42
N ASN A 180 -24.79 -4.23 6.07
CA ASN A 180 -24.25 -5.43 6.71
C ASN A 180 -23.96 -6.49 5.65
N GLU A 181 -22.90 -7.29 5.83
CA GLU A 181 -22.55 -8.38 4.89
C GLU A 181 -23.71 -9.37 4.68
N LYS A 182 -24.55 -9.58 5.69
CA LYS A 182 -25.73 -10.46 5.60
C LYS A 182 -26.85 -9.91 4.72
N GLU A 183 -26.79 -8.62 4.37
CA GLU A 183 -27.77 -7.91 3.55
C GLU A 183 -27.30 -7.79 2.10
N ILE A 184 -26.13 -8.36 1.75
CA ILE A 184 -25.62 -8.36 0.38
C ILE A 184 -26.64 -9.08 -0.50
N PRO A 185 -27.18 -8.42 -1.55
CA PRO A 185 -28.02 -9.08 -2.54
C PRO A 185 -27.29 -10.27 -3.14
N ASP A 186 -28.01 -11.30 -3.58
CA ASP A 186 -27.41 -12.48 -4.21
C ASP A 186 -26.69 -12.10 -5.52
N LEU A 187 -25.44 -11.65 -5.41
CA LEU A 187 -24.54 -11.25 -6.49
C LEU A 187 -23.73 -12.48 -6.93
N THR A 188 -24.42 -13.59 -7.22
CA THR A 188 -23.90 -14.96 -7.36
C THR A 188 -22.80 -15.17 -8.41
N ASN A 189 -22.36 -14.11 -9.09
CA ASN A 189 -21.18 -14.09 -9.97
C ASN A 189 -19.91 -13.48 -9.34
N GLN A 190 -19.93 -13.05 -8.06
CA GLN A 190 -18.79 -12.39 -7.40
C GLN A 190 -18.00 -13.28 -6.42
N ARG A 191 -18.45 -14.52 -6.16
CA ARG A 191 -17.74 -15.48 -5.29
C ARG A 191 -16.54 -16.19 -5.96
N SER A 192 -16.05 -15.69 -7.08
CA SER A 192 -14.77 -16.15 -7.64
C SER A 192 -13.61 -15.35 -7.04
N VAL A 193 -13.47 -15.39 -5.71
CA VAL A 193 -12.23 -15.04 -5.01
C VAL A 193 -11.93 -16.21 -4.07
N ASN A 194 -11.08 -17.12 -4.57
CA ASN A 194 -10.22 -18.03 -3.80
C ASN A 194 -10.85 -19.15 -2.95
N GLU A 195 -11.65 -20.03 -3.57
CA GLU A 195 -11.70 -21.44 -3.18
C GLU A 195 -10.91 -22.30 -4.18
N VAL A 196 -9.58 -22.16 -4.22
CA VAL A 196 -8.70 -23.23 -4.72
C VAL A 196 -7.44 -23.27 -3.86
N SER A 197 -7.08 -24.49 -3.44
CA SER A 197 -5.87 -24.92 -2.72
C SER A 197 -5.94 -25.09 -1.19
N ASN A 198 -7.04 -25.65 -0.68
CA ASN A 198 -6.94 -26.65 0.40
C ASN A 198 -7.10 -28.05 -0.21
N GLY A 199 -6.00 -28.56 -0.76
CA GLY A 199 -5.96 -29.87 -1.41
C GLY A 199 -4.54 -30.46 -1.38
N GLN A 200 -4.30 -31.30 -0.37
CA GLN A 200 -3.27 -32.35 -0.33
C GLN A 200 -1.80 -31.90 -0.38
N LEU A 201 -1.24 -31.60 0.80
CA LEU A 201 0.13 -32.00 1.12
C LEU A 201 0.19 -33.53 1.20
N SER A 202 0.35 -34.19 0.05
CA SER A 202 0.86 -35.56 0.02
C SER A 202 2.38 -35.50 -0.08
N SER A 203 3.00 -36.19 0.86
CA SER A 203 4.42 -36.50 0.93
C SER A 203 4.99 -36.91 -0.42
N ASN A 204 6.10 -36.30 -0.84
CA ASN A 204 7.11 -37.02 -1.60
C ASN A 204 8.51 -36.48 -1.29
N SER A 205 9.20 -37.28 -0.49
CA SER A 205 10.65 -37.38 -0.44
C SER A 205 11.20 -37.82 -1.80
N SER A 206 12.12 -37.06 -2.38
CA SER A 206 13.19 -37.62 -3.22
C SER A 206 14.26 -36.57 -3.49
N SER A 207 15.43 -36.85 -2.91
CA SER A 207 16.79 -36.60 -3.41
C SER A 207 16.96 -35.86 -4.74
N LEU A 208 17.77 -34.78 -4.71
CA LEU A 208 19.10 -34.71 -5.33
C LEU A 208 19.88 -33.53 -4.72
#